data_AF-A0A7Y2XAW5-F1
#
_entry.id   AF-A0A7Y2XAW5-F1
#
_cell.length_a   1.000
_cell.length_b   1.000
_cell.length_c   1.000
_cell.angle_alpha   90.00
_cell.angle_beta   90.00
_cell.angle_gamma   90.00
#
_symmetry.space_group_name_H-M   'P 1'
#
loop_
_entity.id
_entity.type
_entity.pdbx_description
1 polymer ?
#
loop_
_entity_poly.entity_id
_entity_poly.type
_entity_poly.pdbx_seq_one_letter_code
_entity_poly.pdbx_strand_id
1 'polypeptide(L)'
;MKSLLAALFILSLVGCTQTNKKTKLVVLISIDQMRGDYLDDFNSQMEYGFKELVSNGIVFNNANHNHFNTTTAAGHATIVTGFHPSLNGITGNTIYNRSTQENHYSIEDTSVTFIGVDSCFLQKVSSKRLLKPSFGDRIKASNSESKYYSIALKDRSSVLMGGKSADRAFWFNAATTTMVSTNSYKQPFPNWVKGFSASEVLKEELANGWILDKRFARLSSTSIDSIGVEKDRFYPKFPHTLSSFDTAKVNEYKEGAFYWNTPYGDKYILEFSKQLISNEELGKDNNVDVLTIG
;
A
#
# COMPACT_ATOMS: atom_id res chain seq x y z
N MET A 1 -14.27 64.27 -6.67
CA MET A 1 -14.28 63.38 -5.47
C MET A 1 -15.34 62.27 -5.53
N LYS A 2 -16.57 62.51 -6.01
CA LYS A 2 -17.60 61.46 -6.14
C LYS A 2 -17.30 60.39 -7.21
N SER A 3 -16.50 60.71 -8.24
CA SER A 3 -16.11 59.77 -9.29
C SER A 3 -14.94 58.84 -8.92
N LEU A 4 -14.07 59.24 -7.99
CA LEU A 4 -12.95 58.38 -7.53
C LEU A 4 -13.42 57.28 -6.57
N LEU A 5 -14.48 57.51 -5.79
CA LEU A 5 -15.05 56.49 -4.89
C LEU A 5 -15.77 55.37 -5.66
N ALA A 6 -16.37 55.67 -6.83
CA ALA A 6 -17.04 54.66 -7.65
C ALA A 6 -16.03 53.69 -8.31
N ALA A 7 -14.83 54.18 -8.68
CA ALA A 7 -13.77 53.34 -9.25
C ALA A 7 -13.13 52.41 -8.20
N LEU A 8 -13.06 52.84 -6.93
CA LEU A 8 -12.53 52.01 -5.84
C LEU A 8 -13.47 50.85 -5.45
N PHE A 9 -14.78 51.00 -5.67
CA PHE A 9 -15.77 49.98 -5.33
C PHE A 9 -15.90 48.87 -6.38
N ILE A 10 -15.55 49.15 -7.63
CA ILE A 10 -15.54 48.15 -8.71
C ILE A 10 -14.27 47.27 -8.63
N LEU A 11 -13.15 47.80 -8.12
CA LEU A 11 -11.92 47.02 -7.94
C LEU A 11 -11.99 45.99 -6.80
N SER A 12 -12.90 46.15 -5.84
CA SER A 12 -13.13 45.18 -4.75
C SER A 12 -13.99 43.97 -5.15
N LEU A 13 -14.65 43.99 -6.32
CA LEU A 13 -15.44 42.86 -6.82
C LEU A 13 -14.64 41.86 -7.66
N VAL A 14 -13.36 42.14 -7.93
CA VAL A 14 -12.41 41.18 -8.53
C VAL A 14 -11.71 40.35 -7.43
N GLY A 15 -12.32 40.27 -6.24
CA GLY A 15 -11.83 39.50 -5.11
C GLY A 15 -11.90 38.00 -5.38
N CYS A 16 -10.74 37.40 -5.62
CA CYS A 16 -10.43 35.98 -5.53
C CYS A 16 -11.57 35.02 -5.93
N THR A 17 -11.65 34.68 -7.21
CA THR A 17 -12.04 33.31 -7.57
C THR A 17 -10.95 32.38 -7.03
N GLN A 18 -11.08 32.01 -5.75
CA GLN A 18 -10.35 30.88 -5.21
C GLN A 18 -10.85 29.70 -6.04
N THR A 19 -10.08 29.28 -7.03
CA THR A 19 -10.35 28.04 -7.76
C THR A 19 -10.29 26.96 -6.70
N ASN A 20 -11.44 26.62 -6.14
CA ASN A 20 -11.58 25.58 -5.14
C ASN A 20 -11.36 24.28 -5.91
N LYS A 21 -10.08 23.95 -6.12
CA LYS A 21 -9.66 22.73 -6.83
C LYS A 21 -10.15 21.59 -5.96
N LYS A 22 -11.34 21.09 -6.28
CA LYS A 22 -11.97 19.99 -5.57
C LYS A 22 -11.07 18.77 -5.74
N THR A 23 -10.64 18.18 -4.64
CA THR A 23 -9.92 16.91 -4.64
C THR A 23 -10.78 15.86 -5.32
N LYS A 24 -10.22 15.16 -6.31
CA LYS A 24 -10.92 14.10 -7.05
C LYS A 24 -10.46 12.70 -6.66
N LEU A 25 -9.21 12.58 -6.19
CA LEU A 25 -8.62 11.32 -5.78
C LEU A 25 -7.73 11.56 -4.56
N VAL A 26 -7.93 10.78 -3.52
CA VAL A 26 -7.03 10.68 -2.37
C VAL A 26 -6.21 9.40 -2.51
N VAL A 27 -4.89 9.54 -2.56
CA VAL A 27 -3.97 8.40 -2.57
C VAL A 27 -3.25 8.34 -1.23
N LEU A 28 -3.41 7.23 -0.51
CA LEU A 28 -2.69 6.93 0.73
C LEU A 28 -1.67 5.83 0.47
N ILE A 29 -0.39 6.11 0.69
CA ILE A 29 0.70 5.17 0.50
C ILE A 29 1.30 4.86 1.88
N SER A 30 1.34 3.58 2.25
CA SER A 30 1.94 3.06 3.48
C SER A 30 3.10 2.16 3.13
N ILE A 31 4.33 2.59 3.43
CA ILE A 31 5.55 1.82 3.11
C ILE A 31 5.95 1.03 4.34
N ASP A 32 5.77 -0.29 4.29
CA ASP A 32 6.00 -1.16 5.44
C ASP A 32 7.45 -1.09 5.90
N GLN A 33 7.65 -0.92 7.21
CA GLN A 33 8.96 -0.79 7.86
C GLN A 33 9.82 0.41 7.42
N MET A 34 9.25 1.41 6.74
CA MET A 34 9.97 2.66 6.46
C MET A 34 10.14 3.47 7.74
N ARG A 35 11.40 3.66 8.18
CA ARG A 35 11.70 4.57 9.29
C ARG A 35 11.66 6.02 8.83
N GLY A 36 11.34 6.92 9.75
CA GLY A 36 11.28 8.36 9.45
C GLY A 36 12.62 8.95 9.01
N ASP A 37 13.73 8.44 9.55
CA ASP A 37 15.09 8.91 9.23
C ASP A 37 15.59 8.49 7.84
N TYR A 38 14.93 7.57 7.15
CA TYR A 38 15.26 7.25 5.76
C TYR A 38 15.08 8.44 4.81
N LEU A 39 14.17 9.37 5.12
CA LEU A 39 14.01 10.58 4.32
C LEU A 39 15.26 11.47 4.39
N ASP A 40 15.92 11.53 5.54
CA ASP A 40 17.14 12.31 5.74
C ASP A 40 18.37 11.56 5.22
N ASP A 41 18.52 10.27 5.60
CA ASP A 41 19.67 9.43 5.24
C ASP A 41 19.85 9.30 3.73
N PHE A 42 18.74 9.19 2.98
CA PHE A 42 18.76 9.03 1.54
C PHE A 42 18.47 10.32 0.76
N ASN A 43 18.25 11.47 1.43
CA ASN A 43 17.82 12.72 0.79
C ASN A 43 18.68 13.11 -0.42
N SER A 44 20.01 13.02 -0.28
CA SER A 44 20.98 13.36 -1.34
C SER A 44 20.89 12.46 -2.57
N GLN A 45 20.30 11.28 -2.43
CA GLN A 45 20.18 10.24 -3.45
C GLN A 45 18.78 10.16 -4.05
N MET A 46 17.80 10.92 -3.53
CA MET A 46 16.45 10.95 -4.07
C MET A 46 16.41 11.79 -5.34
N GLU A 47 15.95 11.20 -6.44
CA GLU A 47 15.82 11.89 -7.73
C GLU A 47 14.40 12.44 -7.94
N TYR A 48 13.39 11.64 -7.63
CA TYR A 48 11.96 11.91 -7.84
C TYR A 48 11.11 11.19 -6.78
N GLY A 49 9.77 11.34 -6.85
CA GLY A 49 8.85 10.66 -5.92
C GLY A 49 8.94 11.24 -4.51
N PHE A 50 9.72 10.63 -3.62
CA PHE A 50 9.94 11.15 -2.26
C PHE A 50 10.50 12.56 -2.24
N LYS A 51 11.43 12.88 -3.15
CA LYS A 51 11.98 14.25 -3.24
C LYS A 51 10.89 15.28 -3.51
N GLU A 52 9.95 14.96 -4.38
CA GLU A 52 8.81 15.82 -4.69
C GLU A 52 7.88 15.96 -3.47
N LEU A 53 7.56 14.85 -2.81
CA LEU A 53 6.70 14.84 -1.61
C LEU A 53 7.33 15.62 -0.45
N VAL A 54 8.63 15.50 -0.23
CA VAL A 54 9.36 16.21 0.83
C VAL A 54 9.53 17.70 0.49
N SER A 55 9.82 18.04 -0.77
CA SER A 55 10.10 19.42 -1.17
C SER A 55 8.85 20.27 -1.31
N ASN A 56 7.73 19.68 -1.77
CA ASN A 56 6.50 20.40 -2.12
C ASN A 56 5.30 20.02 -1.26
N GLY A 57 5.45 19.05 -0.34
CA GLY A 57 4.41 18.62 0.58
C GLY A 57 4.52 19.23 1.98
N ILE A 58 3.66 18.73 2.88
CA ILE A 58 3.74 19.01 4.32
C ILE A 58 4.36 17.78 4.98
N VAL A 59 5.51 17.97 5.62
CA VAL A 59 6.25 16.88 6.27
C VAL A 59 6.09 16.95 7.78
N PHE A 60 5.62 15.84 8.37
CA PHE A 60 5.49 15.67 9.81
C PHE A 60 6.66 14.85 10.36
N ASN A 61 7.76 15.51 10.72
CA ASN A 61 9.00 14.87 11.18
C ASN A 61 8.92 14.23 12.57
N ASN A 62 7.80 14.40 13.29
CA ASN A 62 7.55 13.79 14.60
C ASN A 62 6.21 13.04 14.63
N ALA A 63 5.93 12.26 13.58
CA ALA A 63 4.79 11.38 13.52
C ALA A 63 5.14 10.01 14.14
N ASN A 64 4.24 9.46 14.98
CA ASN A 64 4.52 8.25 15.74
C ASN A 64 3.32 7.28 15.69
N HIS A 65 3.60 5.98 15.55
CA HIS A 65 2.64 4.94 15.91
C HIS A 65 2.52 4.87 17.43
N ASN A 66 1.60 5.66 17.99
CA ASN A 66 1.44 5.78 19.43
C ASN A 66 0.64 4.60 20.03
N HIS A 67 1.18 3.40 19.88
CA HIS A 67 0.68 2.15 20.46
C HIS A 67 1.83 1.16 20.63
N PHE A 68 1.72 0.29 21.63
CA PHE A 68 2.81 -0.63 21.99
C PHE A 68 3.22 -1.58 20.85
N ASN A 69 2.24 -2.23 20.21
CA ASN A 69 2.53 -3.29 19.25
C ASN A 69 2.67 -2.74 17.82
N THR A 70 3.85 -2.26 17.46
CA THR A 70 4.18 -1.67 16.14
C THR A 70 4.35 -2.75 15.07
N THR A 71 3.29 -3.49 14.80
CA THR A 71 3.21 -4.52 13.75
C THR A 71 2.43 -4.02 12.55
N THR A 72 2.65 -4.65 11.38
CA THR A 72 1.97 -4.32 10.12
C THR A 72 0.45 -4.14 10.30
N ALA A 73 -0.27 -5.12 10.84
CA ALA A 73 -1.74 -5.05 10.95
C ALA A 73 -2.20 -3.89 11.84
N ALA A 74 -1.62 -3.74 13.03
CA ALA A 74 -1.97 -2.68 13.98
C ALA A 74 -1.66 -1.28 13.41
N GLY A 75 -0.51 -1.14 12.74
CA GLY A 75 -0.10 0.10 12.08
C GLY A 75 -1.07 0.51 10.97
N HIS A 76 -1.33 -0.38 10.01
CA HIS A 76 -2.21 -0.09 8.87
C HIS A 76 -3.65 0.22 9.32
N ALA A 77 -4.21 -0.55 10.27
CA ALA A 77 -5.53 -0.25 10.83
C ALA A 77 -5.57 1.12 11.52
N THR A 78 -4.51 1.51 12.22
CA THR A 78 -4.41 2.82 12.87
C THR A 78 -4.39 3.95 11.85
N ILE A 79 -3.58 3.81 10.78
CA ILE A 79 -3.44 4.81 9.71
C ILE A 79 -4.81 5.14 9.11
N VAL A 80 -5.58 4.14 8.70
CA VAL A 80 -6.81 4.39 7.95
C VAL A 80 -8.02 4.70 8.82
N THR A 81 -8.03 4.30 10.10
CA THR A 81 -9.17 4.54 10.99
C THR A 81 -9.02 5.80 11.84
N GLY A 82 -7.79 6.25 12.10
CA GLY A 82 -7.50 7.30 13.07
C GLY A 82 -7.71 6.87 14.53
N PHE A 83 -7.91 5.59 14.80
CA PHE A 83 -8.11 5.03 16.14
C PHE A 83 -6.95 4.13 16.53
N HIS A 84 -6.56 4.16 17.81
CA HIS A 84 -5.60 3.21 18.37
C HIS A 84 -6.10 1.76 18.26
N PRO A 85 -5.19 0.77 18.27
CA PRO A 85 -5.53 -0.65 18.27
C PRO A 85 -6.58 -1.09 19.30
N SER A 86 -6.56 -0.48 20.49
CA SER A 86 -7.55 -0.73 21.56
C SER A 86 -8.98 -0.35 21.18
N LEU A 87 -9.17 0.53 20.19
CA LEU A 87 -10.46 1.01 19.72
C LEU A 87 -10.83 0.49 18.32
N ASN A 88 -9.84 0.31 17.45
CA ASN A 88 -10.06 -0.25 16.11
C ASN A 88 -10.14 -1.79 16.09
N GLY A 89 -9.69 -2.47 17.16
CA GLY A 89 -9.79 -3.91 17.37
C GLY A 89 -8.63 -4.74 16.79
N ILE A 90 -7.70 -4.13 16.05
CA ILE A 90 -6.58 -4.81 15.41
C ILE A 90 -5.30 -4.56 16.22
N THR A 91 -4.99 -5.48 17.14
CA THR A 91 -3.92 -5.32 18.13
C THR A 91 -2.59 -5.95 17.74
N GLY A 92 -2.52 -6.68 16.63
CA GLY A 92 -1.32 -7.34 16.15
C GLY A 92 -1.56 -8.09 14.85
N ASN A 93 -0.50 -8.64 14.25
CA ASN A 93 -0.64 -9.53 13.10
C ASN A 93 -1.39 -10.81 13.48
N THR A 94 -1.09 -11.38 14.65
CA THR A 94 -1.76 -12.53 15.25
C THR A 94 -2.34 -12.15 16.62
N ILE A 95 -3.41 -12.81 17.02
CA ILE A 95 -4.11 -12.56 18.28
C ILE A 95 -4.31 -13.88 19.00
N TYR A 96 -4.04 -13.91 20.31
CA TYR A 96 -4.34 -15.05 21.15
C TYR A 96 -5.83 -15.09 21.51
N ASN A 97 -6.53 -16.14 21.10
CA ASN A 97 -7.90 -16.38 21.50
C ASN A 97 -7.93 -17.19 22.80
N ARG A 98 -8.44 -16.59 23.88
CA ARG A 98 -8.52 -17.24 25.20
C ARG A 98 -9.51 -18.40 25.25
N SER A 99 -10.57 -18.39 24.43
CA SER A 99 -11.56 -19.46 24.46
C SER A 99 -11.06 -20.73 23.78
N THR A 100 -10.29 -20.58 22.70
CA THR A 100 -9.67 -21.71 21.98
C THR A 100 -8.25 -22.02 22.45
N GLN A 101 -7.65 -21.13 23.25
CA GLN A 101 -6.24 -21.18 23.69
C GLN A 101 -5.22 -21.19 22.55
N GLU A 102 -5.57 -20.60 21.41
CA GLU A 102 -4.76 -20.62 20.20
C GLU A 102 -4.49 -19.21 19.66
N ASN A 103 -3.32 -19.04 19.04
CA ASN A 103 -3.05 -17.86 18.23
C ASN A 103 -3.71 -18.01 16.87
N HIS A 104 -4.43 -16.99 16.44
CA HIS A 104 -5.01 -16.94 15.12
C HIS A 104 -4.60 -15.67 14.38
N TYR A 105 -4.68 -15.71 13.06
CA TYR A 105 -4.35 -14.56 12.24
C TYR A 105 -5.42 -13.46 12.40
N SER A 106 -4.99 -12.22 12.66
CA SER A 106 -5.86 -11.12 13.14
C SER A 106 -7.04 -10.80 12.22
N ILE A 107 -6.90 -11.03 10.92
CA ILE A 107 -7.93 -10.77 9.90
C ILE A 107 -8.47 -12.03 9.23
N GLU A 108 -8.18 -13.20 9.81
CA GLU A 108 -8.70 -14.47 9.30
C GLU A 108 -10.23 -14.49 9.29
N ASP A 109 -10.78 -14.95 8.18
CA ASP A 109 -12.20 -15.17 7.99
C ASP A 109 -12.42 -16.39 7.09
N THR A 110 -12.69 -17.55 7.70
CA THR A 110 -12.89 -18.79 6.94
C THR A 110 -14.23 -18.82 6.18
N SER A 111 -15.13 -17.86 6.45
CA SER A 111 -16.44 -17.78 5.78
C SER A 111 -16.38 -17.19 4.38
N VAL A 112 -15.26 -16.58 3.97
CA VAL A 112 -15.08 -16.02 2.64
C VAL A 112 -14.47 -17.02 1.66
N THR A 113 -14.58 -16.73 0.37
CA THR A 113 -13.91 -17.46 -0.71
C THR A 113 -13.01 -16.51 -1.49
N PHE A 114 -11.92 -17.06 -2.05
CA PHE A 114 -11.05 -16.31 -2.93
C PHE A 114 -11.75 -15.98 -4.24
N ILE A 115 -11.39 -14.82 -4.80
CA ILE A 115 -11.83 -14.34 -6.10
C ILE A 115 -10.59 -13.89 -6.87
N GLY A 116 -10.56 -14.16 -8.17
CA GLY A 116 -9.45 -13.83 -9.07
C GLY A 116 -8.51 -15.00 -9.37
N VAL A 117 -8.68 -16.13 -8.68
CA VAL A 117 -7.92 -17.38 -8.85
C VAL A 117 -8.81 -18.59 -8.63
N ASP A 118 -8.52 -19.70 -9.31
CA ASP A 118 -9.27 -20.95 -9.17
C ASP A 118 -8.96 -21.69 -7.86
N SER A 119 -7.70 -21.60 -7.42
CA SER A 119 -7.24 -22.13 -6.13
C SER A 119 -6.22 -21.19 -5.50
N CYS A 120 -6.22 -21.13 -4.17
CA CYS A 120 -5.30 -20.29 -3.42
C CYS A 120 -5.02 -20.92 -2.05
N PHE A 121 -3.75 -20.99 -1.68
CA PHE A 121 -3.28 -21.56 -0.41
C PHE A 121 -3.02 -20.50 0.66
N LEU A 122 -3.28 -19.22 0.35
CA LEU A 122 -3.22 -18.14 1.32
C LEU A 122 -4.31 -18.31 2.39
N GLN A 123 -4.15 -17.66 3.54
CA GLN A 123 -5.23 -17.59 4.52
C GLN A 123 -6.40 -16.77 3.94
N LYS A 124 -7.63 -17.25 4.19
CA LYS A 124 -8.84 -16.50 3.84
C LYS A 124 -9.01 -15.35 4.82
N VAL A 125 -9.20 -14.14 4.30
CA VAL A 125 -9.18 -12.92 5.10
C VAL A 125 -10.30 -11.94 4.74
N SER A 126 -10.70 -11.14 5.73
CA SER A 126 -11.64 -10.02 5.54
C SER A 126 -11.43 -8.93 6.60
N SER A 127 -12.03 -7.77 6.38
CA SER A 127 -12.02 -6.65 7.34
C SER A 127 -13.07 -6.79 8.44
N LYS A 128 -13.71 -7.97 8.59
CA LYS A 128 -14.79 -8.24 9.55
C LYS A 128 -14.43 -7.86 10.99
N ARG A 129 -13.17 -8.03 11.37
CA ARG A 129 -12.66 -7.74 12.73
C ARG A 129 -12.21 -6.29 12.93
N LEU A 130 -12.20 -5.46 11.88
CA LEU A 130 -11.96 -4.03 12.02
C LEU A 130 -13.21 -3.36 12.61
N LEU A 131 -13.11 -2.83 13.83
CA LEU A 131 -14.26 -2.30 14.58
C LEU A 131 -14.63 -0.87 14.18
N LYS A 132 -13.70 -0.13 13.58
CA LYS A 132 -13.88 1.27 13.20
C LYS A 132 -13.84 1.44 11.68
N PRO A 133 -14.62 2.37 11.11
CA PRO A 133 -14.56 2.64 9.68
C PRO A 133 -13.19 3.25 9.33
N SER A 134 -12.66 2.86 8.17
CA SER A 134 -11.58 3.58 7.51
C SER A 134 -12.05 4.95 7.03
N PHE A 135 -11.13 5.86 6.70
CA PHE A 135 -11.49 7.14 6.08
C PHE A 135 -12.19 6.93 4.72
N GLY A 136 -11.79 5.91 3.95
CA GLY A 136 -12.47 5.54 2.71
C GLY A 136 -13.90 5.04 2.94
N ASP A 137 -14.15 4.31 4.04
CA ASP A 137 -15.51 3.94 4.44
C ASP A 137 -16.39 5.16 4.71
N ARG A 138 -15.82 6.20 5.33
CA ARG A 138 -16.53 7.45 5.60
C ARG A 138 -16.80 8.23 4.32
N ILE A 139 -15.85 8.25 3.38
CA ILE A 139 -16.03 8.90 2.08
C ILE A 139 -17.18 8.21 1.32
N LYS A 140 -17.17 6.88 1.20
CA LYS A 140 -18.29 6.15 0.56
C LYS A 140 -19.62 6.28 1.29
N ALA A 141 -19.61 6.33 2.62
CA ALA A 141 -20.83 6.59 3.37
C ALA A 141 -21.41 8.00 3.10
N SER A 142 -20.54 8.99 2.81
CA SER A 142 -20.97 10.35 2.45
C SER A 142 -21.39 10.48 0.98
N ASN A 143 -20.88 9.61 0.11
CA ASN A 143 -21.19 9.58 -1.31
C ASN A 143 -20.99 8.17 -1.87
N SER A 144 -22.08 7.47 -2.16
CA SER A 144 -22.07 6.10 -2.66
C SER A 144 -21.41 5.94 -4.03
N GLU A 145 -21.33 7.02 -4.81
CA GLU A 145 -20.69 7.05 -6.13
C GLU A 145 -19.17 7.15 -6.07
N SER A 146 -18.60 7.39 -4.88
CA SER A 146 -17.14 7.42 -4.71
C SER A 146 -16.56 6.01 -4.83
N LYS A 147 -15.52 5.86 -5.66
CA LYS A 147 -14.79 4.61 -5.82
C LYS A 147 -13.73 4.50 -4.72
N TYR A 148 -13.58 3.30 -4.17
CA TYR A 148 -12.61 3.05 -3.13
C TYR A 148 -11.91 1.72 -3.34
N TYR A 149 -10.60 1.77 -3.59
CA TYR A 149 -9.80 0.59 -3.80
C TYR A 149 -8.59 0.53 -2.86
N SER A 150 -8.17 -0.68 -2.53
CA SER A 150 -6.97 -0.94 -1.73
C SER A 150 -6.09 -1.98 -2.41
N ILE A 151 -4.80 -1.71 -2.47
CA ILE A 151 -3.81 -2.56 -3.10
C ILE A 151 -2.65 -2.71 -2.12
N ALA A 152 -2.16 -3.91 -1.93
CA ALA A 152 -0.87 -4.08 -1.27
C ALA A 152 -0.22 -5.40 -1.68
N LEU A 153 1.07 -5.54 -1.43
CA LEU A 153 1.69 -6.87 -1.53
C LEU A 153 1.09 -7.82 -0.49
N LYS A 154 0.85 -7.33 0.73
CA LYS A 154 0.34 -8.08 1.88
C LYS A 154 -1.18 -7.97 2.00
N ASP A 155 -1.81 -9.10 2.21
CA ASP A 155 -3.26 -9.24 2.50
C ASP A 155 -3.73 -8.31 3.64
N ARG A 156 -3.05 -8.28 4.79
CA ARG A 156 -3.42 -7.42 5.92
C ARG A 156 -3.24 -5.93 5.67
N SER A 157 -2.24 -5.53 4.90
CA SER A 157 -2.11 -4.14 4.49
C SER A 157 -3.30 -3.75 3.62
N SER A 158 -3.62 -4.56 2.60
CA SER A 158 -4.70 -4.28 1.67
C SER A 158 -6.09 -4.32 2.33
N VAL A 159 -6.41 -5.40 3.05
CA VAL A 159 -7.74 -5.62 3.64
C VAL A 159 -8.05 -4.62 4.75
N LEU A 160 -7.07 -4.31 5.61
CA LEU A 160 -7.29 -3.34 6.68
C LEU A 160 -7.37 -1.93 6.14
N MET A 161 -6.49 -1.57 5.19
CA MET A 161 -6.55 -0.25 4.58
C MET A 161 -7.81 -0.04 3.76
N GLY A 162 -8.35 -1.08 3.10
CA GLY A 162 -9.60 -1.02 2.32
C GLY A 162 -10.87 -1.00 3.17
N GLY A 163 -10.77 -1.22 4.48
CA GLY A 163 -11.93 -1.15 5.37
C GLY A 163 -13.07 -2.09 4.96
N LYS A 164 -14.32 -1.69 5.24
CA LYS A 164 -15.50 -2.55 5.03
C LYS A 164 -16.21 -2.34 3.70
N SER A 165 -15.97 -1.20 3.05
CA SER A 165 -16.78 -0.74 1.92
C SER A 165 -15.99 -0.41 0.66
N ALA A 166 -14.68 -0.69 0.65
CA ALA A 166 -13.92 -0.69 -0.60
C ALA A 166 -14.68 -1.48 -1.67
N ASP A 167 -14.68 -0.94 -2.88
CA ASP A 167 -15.13 -1.64 -4.07
C ASP A 167 -14.33 -2.93 -4.24
N ARG A 168 -13.03 -2.88 -3.96
CA ARG A 168 -12.19 -4.06 -3.82
C ARG A 168 -10.88 -3.79 -3.07
N ALA A 169 -10.43 -4.79 -2.31
CA ALA A 169 -9.04 -4.90 -1.85
C ALA A 169 -8.31 -6.04 -2.58
N PHE A 170 -7.08 -5.77 -3.02
CA PHE A 170 -6.23 -6.69 -3.77
C PHE A 170 -4.92 -6.96 -3.03
N TRP A 171 -4.49 -8.23 -3.00
CA TRP A 171 -3.16 -8.60 -2.52
C TRP A 171 -2.48 -9.64 -3.39
N PHE A 172 -1.16 -9.72 -3.29
CA PHE A 172 -0.35 -10.54 -4.18
C PHE A 172 -0.41 -12.03 -3.82
N ASN A 173 -0.60 -12.88 -4.82
CA ASN A 173 -0.47 -14.32 -4.71
C ASN A 173 0.83 -14.79 -5.36
N ALA A 174 1.82 -15.16 -4.54
CA ALA A 174 3.11 -15.62 -5.02
C ALA A 174 3.03 -16.85 -5.94
N ALA A 175 2.00 -17.70 -5.78
CA ALA A 175 1.86 -18.91 -6.60
C ALA A 175 1.49 -18.62 -8.05
N THR A 176 0.68 -17.59 -8.30
CA THR A 176 0.23 -17.21 -9.64
C THR A 176 0.87 -15.92 -10.14
N THR A 177 1.63 -15.24 -9.28
CA THR A 177 2.19 -13.90 -9.48
C THR A 177 1.16 -12.84 -9.88
N THR A 178 -0.12 -13.07 -9.56
CA THR A 178 -1.23 -12.16 -9.82
C THR A 178 -1.81 -11.59 -8.52
N MET A 179 -2.72 -10.63 -8.65
CA MET A 179 -3.48 -10.13 -7.51
C MET A 179 -4.76 -10.95 -7.28
N VAL A 180 -5.09 -11.17 -6.01
CA VAL A 180 -6.29 -11.88 -5.57
C VAL A 180 -7.13 -11.01 -4.63
N SER A 181 -8.37 -11.43 -4.41
CA SER A 181 -9.31 -10.79 -3.50
C SER A 181 -10.20 -11.84 -2.83
N THR A 182 -11.20 -11.43 -2.06
CA THR A 182 -12.25 -12.31 -1.53
C THR A 182 -13.65 -11.81 -1.87
N ASN A 183 -14.65 -12.66 -1.71
CA ASN A 183 -16.07 -12.31 -1.85
C ASN A 183 -16.62 -11.44 -0.69
N SER A 184 -15.76 -10.95 0.21
CA SER A 184 -16.14 -9.94 1.21
C SER A 184 -16.45 -8.58 0.59
N TYR A 185 -15.92 -8.30 -0.60
CA TYR A 185 -16.20 -7.10 -1.39
C TYR A 185 -17.25 -7.37 -2.46
N LYS A 186 -18.18 -6.43 -2.65
CA LYS A 186 -19.41 -6.65 -3.44
C LYS A 186 -19.26 -6.41 -4.94
N GLN A 187 -18.33 -5.55 -5.36
CA GLN A 187 -18.19 -5.27 -6.78
C GLN A 187 -17.76 -6.52 -7.55
N PRO A 188 -17.91 -6.59 -8.88
CA PRO A 188 -17.30 -7.65 -9.69
C PRO A 188 -15.77 -7.64 -9.59
N PHE A 189 -15.11 -8.76 -9.89
CA PHE A 189 -13.66 -8.79 -9.99
C PHE A 189 -13.25 -8.35 -11.39
N PRO A 190 -12.43 -7.30 -11.56
CA PRO A 190 -12.13 -6.78 -12.88
C PRO A 190 -11.41 -7.82 -13.75
N ASN A 191 -11.87 -7.99 -14.99
CA ASN A 191 -11.33 -9.02 -15.89
C ASN A 191 -9.86 -8.79 -16.22
N TRP A 192 -9.43 -7.54 -16.34
CA TRP A 192 -8.04 -7.19 -16.65
C TRP A 192 -7.06 -7.70 -15.59
N VAL A 193 -7.48 -7.80 -14.32
CA VAL A 193 -6.63 -8.25 -13.21
C VAL A 193 -6.20 -9.70 -13.38
N LYS A 194 -7.05 -10.56 -13.99
CA LYS A 194 -6.74 -11.99 -14.18
C LYS A 194 -5.52 -12.20 -15.08
N GLY A 195 -5.29 -11.31 -16.04
CA GLY A 195 -4.16 -11.36 -16.97
C GLY A 195 -2.96 -10.51 -16.53
N PHE A 196 -3.10 -9.73 -15.47
CA PHE A 196 -2.03 -8.84 -15.00
C PHE A 196 -1.16 -9.58 -13.98
N SER A 197 -0.11 -10.22 -14.47
CA SER A 197 0.84 -11.01 -13.69
C SER A 197 2.19 -10.30 -13.58
N ALA A 198 2.79 -10.27 -12.40
CA ALA A 198 4.12 -9.70 -12.18
C ALA A 198 5.17 -10.38 -13.08
N SER A 199 5.08 -11.70 -13.29
CA SER A 199 6.00 -12.43 -14.17
C SER A 199 5.93 -12.02 -15.64
N GLU A 200 4.81 -11.48 -16.12
CA GLU A 200 4.74 -10.92 -17.47
C GLU A 200 5.12 -9.43 -17.46
N VAL A 201 4.57 -8.67 -16.51
CA VAL A 201 4.76 -7.21 -16.42
C VAL A 201 6.23 -6.84 -16.17
N LEU A 202 6.94 -7.63 -15.37
CA LEU A 202 8.33 -7.39 -14.93
C LEU A 202 9.27 -8.53 -15.37
N LYS A 203 9.00 -9.13 -16.54
CA LYS A 203 9.78 -10.28 -17.05
C LYS A 203 11.27 -9.98 -17.23
N GLU A 204 11.60 -8.74 -17.60
CA GLU A 204 13.00 -8.33 -17.79
C GLU A 204 13.73 -8.22 -16.45
N GLU A 205 13.08 -7.66 -15.42
CA GLU A 205 13.61 -7.59 -14.06
C GLU A 205 13.79 -8.98 -13.44
N LEU A 206 12.86 -9.89 -13.70
CA LEU A 206 12.97 -11.28 -13.28
C LEU A 206 14.16 -11.99 -13.93
N ALA A 207 14.34 -11.79 -15.25
CA ALA A 207 15.43 -12.38 -16.01
C ALA A 207 16.81 -11.81 -15.61
N ASN A 208 16.88 -10.50 -15.38
CA ASN A 208 18.13 -9.81 -15.03
C ASN A 208 18.48 -9.92 -13.54
N GLY A 209 17.49 -10.10 -12.67
CA GLY A 209 17.64 -10.09 -11.23
C GLY A 209 17.72 -8.68 -10.63
N TRP A 210 17.85 -8.63 -9.31
CA TRP A 210 18.16 -7.40 -8.58
C TRP A 210 19.66 -7.29 -8.40
N ILE A 211 20.24 -6.29 -9.05
CA ILE A 211 21.68 -6.04 -9.09
C ILE A 211 21.98 -4.77 -8.30
N LEU A 212 23.10 -4.76 -7.58
CA LEU A 212 23.57 -3.58 -6.86
C LEU A 212 23.87 -2.44 -7.83
N ASP A 213 23.11 -1.36 -7.74
CA ASP A 213 23.32 -0.15 -8.52
C ASP A 213 24.43 0.70 -7.89
N LYS A 214 25.57 0.74 -8.56
CA LYS A 214 26.79 1.43 -8.09
C LYS A 214 26.71 2.96 -8.20
N ARG A 215 25.65 3.51 -8.77
CA ARG A 215 25.44 4.97 -8.81
C ARG A 215 25.06 5.53 -7.45
N PHE A 216 24.41 4.71 -6.61
CA PHE A 216 24.02 5.10 -5.27
C PHE A 216 25.19 4.94 -4.29
N ALA A 217 25.40 5.96 -3.46
CA ALA A 217 26.38 5.94 -2.40
C ALA A 217 25.92 5.00 -1.28
N ARG A 218 26.82 4.12 -0.85
CA ARG A 218 26.61 3.34 0.38
C ARG A 218 26.50 4.30 1.56
N LEU A 219 25.53 4.04 2.44
CA LEU A 219 25.49 4.75 3.72
C LEU A 219 26.75 4.43 4.51
N SER A 220 27.24 5.38 5.31
CA SER A 220 28.41 5.16 6.17
C SER A 220 28.21 4.04 7.20
N SER A 221 26.94 3.72 7.51
CA SER A 221 26.53 2.61 8.37
C SER A 221 26.63 1.23 7.69
N THR A 222 26.87 1.16 6.37
CA THR A 222 27.03 -0.10 5.62
C THR A 222 28.46 -0.22 5.08
N SER A 223 29.18 -1.26 5.51
CA SER A 223 30.62 -1.40 5.22
C SER A 223 30.92 -2.48 4.18
N ILE A 224 30.19 -3.59 4.19
CA ILE A 224 30.37 -4.74 3.29
C ILE A 224 29.02 -5.29 2.83
N ASP A 225 29.02 -6.00 1.69
CA ASP A 225 27.81 -6.54 1.05
C ASP A 225 27.14 -7.69 1.82
N SER A 226 27.92 -8.36 2.67
CA SER A 226 27.50 -9.56 3.37
C SER A 226 27.99 -9.51 4.80
N ILE A 227 27.07 -9.45 5.76
CA ILE A 227 27.37 -9.58 7.19
C ILE A 227 26.62 -10.77 7.79
N GLY A 228 27.24 -11.49 8.73
CA GLY A 228 26.67 -12.74 9.27
C GLY A 228 25.35 -12.58 10.03
N VAL A 229 24.93 -11.34 10.31
CA VAL A 229 23.63 -11.03 10.94
C VAL A 229 22.50 -10.87 9.92
N GLU A 230 22.80 -10.68 8.63
CA GLU A 230 21.79 -10.62 7.58
C GLU A 230 21.19 -12.02 7.38
N LYS A 231 19.89 -12.11 7.67
CA LYS A 231 19.11 -13.33 7.50
C LYS A 231 17.91 -13.01 6.64
N ASP A 232 17.94 -13.50 5.41
CA ASP A 232 16.82 -13.40 4.50
C ASP A 232 16.62 -14.72 3.72
N ARG A 233 15.69 -14.71 2.77
CA ARG A 233 15.42 -15.78 1.82
C ARG A 233 16.51 -15.90 0.75
N PHE A 234 17.17 -14.80 0.41
CA PHE A 234 18.37 -14.82 -0.43
C PHE A 234 19.62 -15.07 0.43
N TYR A 235 20.68 -15.56 -0.21
CA TYR A 235 22.01 -15.37 0.36
C TYR A 235 22.31 -13.86 0.43
N PRO A 236 22.93 -13.37 1.52
CA PRO A 236 23.15 -11.94 1.75
C PRO A 236 24.32 -11.44 0.91
N LYS A 237 24.18 -11.49 -0.42
CA LYS A 237 25.18 -11.04 -1.38
C LYS A 237 24.52 -10.79 -2.73
N PHE A 238 24.84 -9.67 -3.35
CA PHE A 238 24.40 -9.40 -4.72
C PHE A 238 25.18 -10.24 -5.76
N PRO A 239 24.58 -10.53 -6.93
CA PRO A 239 23.20 -10.20 -7.33
C PRO A 239 22.16 -11.15 -6.76
N HIS A 240 20.93 -10.65 -6.58
CA HIS A 240 19.78 -11.47 -6.20
C HIS A 240 19.02 -11.91 -7.46
N THR A 241 19.13 -13.19 -7.81
CA THR A 241 18.43 -13.88 -8.90
C THR A 241 17.64 -15.07 -8.36
N LEU A 242 16.82 -15.73 -9.19
CA LEU A 242 16.10 -16.96 -8.79
C LEU A 242 17.03 -18.10 -8.33
N SER A 243 18.27 -18.14 -8.82
CA SER A 243 19.27 -19.14 -8.40
C SER A 243 19.99 -18.78 -7.11
N SER A 244 19.90 -17.52 -6.66
CA SER A 244 20.54 -17.02 -5.44
C SER A 244 19.70 -17.21 -4.16
N PHE A 245 18.51 -17.80 -4.27
CA PHE A 245 17.71 -18.16 -3.11
C PHE A 245 18.41 -19.22 -2.26
N ASP A 246 18.28 -19.08 -0.95
CA ASP A 246 18.50 -20.17 0.00
C ASP A 246 17.38 -21.21 -0.22
N THR A 247 17.73 -22.32 -0.87
CA THR A 247 16.77 -23.37 -1.24
C THR A 247 16.16 -24.08 -0.04
N ALA A 248 16.75 -23.95 1.15
CA ALA A 248 16.14 -24.46 2.39
C ALA A 248 14.97 -23.57 2.86
N LYS A 249 14.90 -22.31 2.41
CA LYS A 249 13.84 -21.34 2.77
C LYS A 249 12.84 -21.09 1.64
N VAL A 250 13.27 -21.24 0.39
CA VAL A 250 12.44 -21.05 -0.81
C VAL A 250 12.64 -22.22 -1.76
N ASN A 251 11.72 -23.18 -1.71
CA ASN A 251 11.69 -24.36 -2.58
C ASN A 251 10.57 -24.33 -3.62
N GLU A 252 9.51 -23.53 -3.40
CA GLU A 252 8.37 -23.37 -4.29
C GLU A 252 8.12 -21.90 -4.64
N TYR A 253 7.40 -21.66 -5.74
CA TYR A 253 6.96 -20.33 -6.19
C TYR A 253 8.09 -19.28 -6.25
N LYS A 254 9.26 -19.67 -6.75
CA LYS A 254 10.47 -18.82 -6.74
C LYS A 254 10.28 -17.45 -7.39
N GLU A 255 9.50 -17.35 -8.46
CA GLU A 255 9.18 -16.06 -9.10
C GLU A 255 8.36 -15.16 -8.18
N GLY A 256 7.28 -15.68 -7.58
CA GLY A 256 6.51 -14.95 -6.58
C GLY A 256 7.34 -14.55 -5.36
N ALA A 257 8.23 -15.45 -4.90
CA ALA A 257 9.17 -15.15 -3.83
C ALA A 257 10.17 -14.06 -4.23
N PHE A 258 10.59 -14.00 -5.50
CA PHE A 258 11.46 -12.95 -6.00
C PHE A 258 10.79 -11.57 -5.90
N TYR A 259 9.55 -11.44 -6.38
CA TYR A 259 8.82 -10.18 -6.21
C TYR A 259 8.57 -9.84 -4.75
N TRP A 260 8.31 -10.84 -3.90
CA TRP A 260 8.03 -10.58 -2.49
C TRP A 260 9.23 -10.05 -1.69
N ASN A 261 10.46 -10.36 -2.12
CA ASN A 261 11.67 -10.07 -1.34
C ASN A 261 12.68 -9.20 -2.12
N THR A 262 12.20 -8.47 -3.14
CA THR A 262 13.01 -7.50 -3.89
C THR A 262 12.20 -6.22 -4.14
N PRO A 263 12.84 -5.10 -4.52
CA PRO A 263 12.13 -3.86 -4.85
C PRO A 263 11.10 -4.00 -5.99
N TYR A 264 11.16 -5.09 -6.75
CA TYR A 264 10.25 -5.34 -7.85
C TYR A 264 8.82 -5.69 -7.38
N GLY A 265 8.63 -6.11 -6.13
CA GLY A 265 7.31 -6.21 -5.51
C GLY A 265 6.61 -4.85 -5.45
N ASP A 266 7.29 -3.84 -4.91
CA ASP A 266 6.78 -2.46 -4.85
C ASP A 266 6.55 -1.89 -6.24
N LYS A 267 7.49 -2.13 -7.18
CA LYS A 267 7.33 -1.74 -8.58
C LYS A 267 6.05 -2.33 -9.18
N TYR A 268 5.79 -3.62 -8.97
CA TYR A 268 4.58 -4.27 -9.46
C TYR A 268 3.31 -3.68 -8.84
N ILE A 269 3.29 -3.41 -7.54
CA ILE A 269 2.16 -2.77 -6.86
C ILE A 269 1.87 -1.38 -7.43
N LEU A 270 2.91 -0.60 -7.77
CA LEU A 270 2.76 0.71 -8.42
C LEU A 270 2.25 0.59 -9.86
N GLU A 271 2.75 -0.37 -10.66
CA GLU A 271 2.23 -0.62 -12.01
C GLU A 271 0.76 -1.07 -11.97
N PHE A 272 0.41 -1.96 -11.04
CA PHE A 272 -0.98 -2.37 -10.81
C PHE A 272 -1.86 -1.18 -10.43
N SER A 273 -1.37 -0.28 -9.56
CA SER A 273 -2.09 0.93 -9.14
C SER A 273 -2.36 1.87 -10.31
N LYS A 274 -1.39 2.06 -11.22
CA LYS A 274 -1.58 2.86 -12.44
C LYS A 274 -2.66 2.25 -13.35
N GLN A 275 -2.62 0.93 -13.53
CA GLN A 275 -3.64 0.23 -14.32
C GLN A 275 -5.02 0.35 -13.68
N LEU A 276 -5.12 0.21 -12.37
CA LEU A 276 -6.38 0.38 -11.65
C LEU A 276 -6.94 1.81 -11.82
N ILE A 277 -6.12 2.84 -11.64
CA ILE A 277 -6.51 4.25 -11.87
C ILE A 277 -7.07 4.44 -13.29
N SER A 278 -6.42 3.85 -14.29
CA SER A 278 -6.85 3.98 -15.68
C SER A 278 -8.13 3.21 -15.99
N ASN A 279 -8.20 1.93 -15.61
CA ASN A 279 -9.29 1.03 -15.96
C ASN A 279 -10.57 1.30 -15.16
N GLU A 280 -10.43 1.72 -13.90
CA GLU A 280 -11.55 2.06 -13.03
C GLU A 280 -11.83 3.57 -13.01
N GLU A 281 -11.14 4.36 -13.83
CA GLU A 281 -11.34 5.80 -13.99
C GLU A 281 -11.31 6.60 -12.68
N LEU A 282 -10.39 6.26 -11.77
CA LEU A 282 -10.29 6.96 -10.48
C LEU A 282 -9.95 8.44 -10.68
N GLY A 283 -10.70 9.32 -10.02
CA GLY A 283 -10.52 10.77 -10.05
C GLY A 283 -10.90 11.43 -11.37
N LYS A 284 -11.67 10.76 -12.23
CA LYS A 284 -12.12 11.31 -13.53
C LYS A 284 -13.38 12.14 -13.42
N ASP A 285 -14.25 11.85 -12.47
CA ASP A 285 -15.51 12.56 -12.27
C ASP A 285 -15.40 13.66 -11.17
N ASN A 286 -16.52 13.99 -10.51
CA ASN A 286 -16.60 14.97 -9.44
C ASN A 286 -16.76 14.35 -8.03
N ASN A 287 -16.78 13.02 -7.96
CA ASN A 287 -16.78 12.25 -6.72
C ASN A 287 -15.33 12.13 -6.22
N VAL A 288 -15.16 12.06 -4.90
CA VAL A 288 -13.81 11.95 -4.32
C VAL A 288 -13.52 10.47 -4.20
N ASP A 289 -12.66 9.96 -5.07
CA ASP A 289 -12.23 8.57 -5.02
C ASP A 289 -11.09 8.37 -4.02
N VAL A 290 -10.90 7.12 -3.60
CA VAL A 290 -9.88 6.72 -2.63
C VAL A 290 -9.08 5.55 -3.18
N LEU A 291 -7.76 5.66 -3.10
CA LEU A 291 -6.83 4.58 -3.37
C LEU A 291 -5.85 4.43 -2.20
N THR A 292 -5.82 3.26 -1.57
CA THR A 292 -4.80 2.91 -0.57
C THR A 292 -3.80 1.94 -1.17
N ILE A 293 -2.50 2.16 -0.92
CA ILE A 293 -1.37 1.40 -1.48
C ILE A 293 -0.42 1.04 -0.34
N GLY A 294 -0.01 -0.23 -0.22
CA GLY A 294 1.04 -0.63 0.74
C GLY A 294 1.56 -2.05 0.61
#